data_AF-A0A498SEF5-F1
#
_entry.id   AF-A0A498SEF5-F1
#
_cell.length_a   1.000
_cell.length_b   1.000
_cell.length_c   1.000
_cell.angle_alpha   90.00
_cell.angle_beta   90.00
_cell.angle_gamma   90.00
#
_symmetry.space_group_name_H-M   'P 1'
#
loop_
_entity.id
_entity.type
_entity.pdbx_description
1 polymer ?
#
loop_
_entity_poly.entity_id
_entity_poly.type
_entity_poly.pdbx_seq_one_letter_code
_entity_poly.pdbx_strand_id
1 'polypeptide(L)'
;MTPAELLLSLMRGPKVYAYIRRRDTIFPNNSLEYVSETMLTVMNGCRTVCTVVSPFLLLIAYNRSLLTGKNFMILAKFMVSYYVIAISMRTAGRVFNPEYRQFAHTLFKAHMHDRNASALLLKYDYELFAAPIDFQALREPRKYFETPGRFTATRNVLYTTLRDCLSYNIAYTFARVLVYPGSSALLNKLIQSFLIENRRKLVVEKGAVRGVLMTREGNKVDSMFVDRREQGGNGDILVVTCEGNAGFYETGIMPTPLALKYSVLGWNQPGFGESGGMPTPKQMAASIDVVIQYAIHKLGFAEDQIVIYAWSIGGFP
;
A
#
# COMPACT_ATOMS: atom_id res chain seq x y z
N MET A 1 -13.79 13.42 -20.92
CA MET A 1 -14.00 12.05 -20.44
C MET A 1 -15.12 11.45 -21.26
N THR A 2 -14.82 10.45 -22.08
CA THR A 2 -15.85 9.75 -22.85
C THR A 2 -16.78 8.98 -21.90
N PRO A 3 -18.02 8.63 -22.31
CA PRO A 3 -18.90 7.80 -21.49
C PRO A 3 -18.27 6.45 -21.09
N ALA A 4 -17.43 5.88 -21.97
CA ALA A 4 -16.70 4.65 -21.70
C ALA A 4 -15.61 4.82 -20.63
N GLU A 5 -14.83 5.91 -20.69
CA GLU A 5 -13.85 6.24 -19.66
C GLU A 5 -14.50 6.48 -18.30
N LEU A 6 -15.66 7.14 -18.29
CA LEU A 6 -16.44 7.35 -17.08
C LEU A 6 -16.90 6.03 -16.47
N LEU A 7 -17.51 5.15 -17.27
CA LEU A 7 -17.94 3.85 -16.79
C LEU A 7 -16.77 3.02 -16.23
N LEU A 8 -15.63 3.02 -16.94
CA LEU A 8 -14.43 2.32 -16.48
C LEU A 8 -13.89 2.90 -15.16
N SER A 9 -13.90 4.24 -15.02
CA SER A 9 -13.50 4.94 -13.80
C SER A 9 -14.45 4.65 -12.62
N LEU A 10 -15.74 4.43 -12.86
CA LEU A 10 -16.67 4.07 -11.79
C LEU A 10 -16.49 2.60 -11.38
N MET A 11 -16.31 1.71 -12.35
CA MET A 11 -16.10 0.28 -12.13
C MET A 11 -14.77 -0.01 -11.41
N ARG A 12 -13.67 0.61 -11.84
CA ARG A 12 -12.30 0.37 -11.32
C ARG A 12 -11.76 1.47 -10.41
N GLY A 13 -12.52 2.54 -10.19
CA GLY A 13 -12.03 3.68 -9.38
C GLY A 13 -11.78 3.28 -7.93
N PRO A 14 -10.97 4.06 -7.19
CA PRO A 14 -10.61 3.76 -5.81
C PRO A 14 -11.82 3.87 -4.89
N LYS A 15 -11.77 3.21 -3.74
CA LYS A 15 -12.64 3.53 -2.61
C LYS A 15 -12.22 4.87 -2.00
N VAL A 16 -13.22 5.68 -1.65
CA VAL A 16 -13.01 6.88 -0.82
C VAL A 16 -13.30 6.49 0.62
N TYR A 17 -12.32 6.71 1.49
CA TYR A 17 -12.40 6.38 2.91
C TYR A 17 -13.13 7.46 3.70
N ALA A 18 -12.70 8.71 3.52
CA ALA A 18 -13.16 9.83 4.32
C ALA A 18 -12.86 11.16 3.63
N TYR A 19 -13.50 12.23 4.12
CA TYR A 19 -13.02 13.58 3.88
C TYR A 19 -11.93 13.95 4.89
N ILE A 20 -10.86 14.58 4.42
CA ILE A 20 -9.80 15.15 5.25
C ILE A 20 -10.25 16.53 5.74
N ARG A 21 -10.96 16.55 6.87
CA ARG A 21 -11.48 17.76 7.52
C ARG A 21 -11.62 17.60 9.04
N ARG A 22 -11.87 18.70 9.75
CA ARG A 22 -12.04 18.73 11.23
C ARG A 22 -13.37 18.11 11.71
N ARG A 23 -14.45 18.24 10.93
CA ARG A 23 -15.79 17.71 11.24
C ARG A 23 -16.38 17.00 10.02
N ASP A 24 -17.35 16.11 10.22
CA ASP A 24 -18.08 15.38 9.17
C ASP A 24 -17.19 14.52 8.26
N THR A 25 -16.30 13.72 8.82
CA THR A 25 -15.28 13.01 8.05
C THR A 25 -15.83 11.86 7.19
N ILE A 26 -17.05 11.40 7.47
CA ILE A 26 -17.64 10.23 6.80
C ILE A 26 -17.96 10.55 5.34
N PHE A 27 -17.46 9.71 4.43
CA PHE A 27 -17.85 9.75 3.02
C PHE A 27 -19.20 9.03 2.82
N PRO A 28 -20.18 9.64 2.12
CA PRO A 28 -21.52 9.08 1.99
C PRO A 28 -21.54 7.91 1.00
N ASN A 29 -21.33 6.71 1.53
CA ASN A 29 -21.49 5.46 0.78
C ASN A 29 -22.95 5.00 0.84
N ASN A 30 -23.52 4.64 -0.31
CA ASN A 30 -24.85 4.03 -0.35
C ASN A 30 -24.79 2.52 -0.08
N SER A 31 -25.95 1.91 0.14
CA SER A 31 -26.05 0.47 0.49
C SER A 31 -25.48 -0.45 -0.59
N LEU A 32 -25.58 -0.10 -1.87
CA LEU A 32 -25.03 -0.91 -2.97
C LEU A 32 -23.50 -0.93 -2.93
N GLU A 33 -22.88 0.23 -2.73
CA GLU A 33 -21.43 0.35 -2.54
C GLU A 33 -21.00 -0.36 -1.26
N TYR A 34 -21.70 -0.18 -0.14
CA TYR A 34 -21.39 -0.88 1.11
C TYR A 34 -21.40 -2.41 0.99
N VAL A 35 -22.45 -2.99 0.39
CA VAL A 35 -22.55 -4.45 0.21
C VAL A 35 -21.47 -4.96 -0.74
N SER A 36 -21.26 -4.28 -1.87
CA SER A 36 -20.22 -4.68 -2.83
C SER A 36 -18.80 -4.56 -2.26
N GLU A 37 -18.48 -3.50 -1.52
CA GLU A 37 -17.20 -3.36 -0.82
C GLU A 37 -16.99 -4.48 0.19
N THR A 38 -18.05 -4.86 0.91
CA THR A 38 -18.00 -5.97 1.87
C THR A 38 -17.74 -7.29 1.16
N MET A 39 -18.42 -7.54 0.04
CA MET A 39 -18.19 -8.72 -0.78
C MET A 39 -16.75 -8.81 -1.30
N LEU A 40 -16.24 -7.72 -1.88
CA LEU A 40 -14.86 -7.65 -2.39
C LEU A 40 -13.84 -7.83 -1.26
N THR A 41 -14.10 -7.24 -0.09
CA THR A 41 -13.26 -7.38 1.10
C THR A 41 -13.20 -8.84 1.57
N VAL A 42 -14.34 -9.52 1.69
CA VAL A 42 -14.40 -10.93 2.09
C VAL A 42 -13.63 -11.80 1.11
N MET A 43 -13.82 -11.58 -0.20
CA MET A 43 -13.13 -12.35 -1.22
C MET A 43 -11.61 -12.13 -1.20
N ASN A 44 -11.16 -10.88 -0.99
CA ASN A 44 -9.74 -10.58 -0.85
C ASN A 44 -9.14 -11.20 0.41
N GLY A 45 -9.88 -11.21 1.52
CA GLY A 45 -9.53 -11.91 2.75
C GLY A 45 -9.37 -13.41 2.52
N CYS A 46 -10.37 -14.06 1.91
CA CYS A 46 -10.33 -15.48 1.55
C CYS A 46 -9.13 -15.79 0.66
N ARG A 47 -8.90 -15.00 -0.40
CA ARG A 47 -7.73 -15.17 -1.29
C ARG A 47 -6.43 -15.09 -0.52
N THR A 48 -6.29 -14.13 0.40
CA THR A 48 -5.08 -13.95 1.21
C THR A 48 -4.84 -15.15 2.11
N VAL A 49 -5.86 -15.57 2.88
CA VAL A 49 -5.77 -16.74 3.75
C VAL A 49 -5.44 -18.00 2.95
N CYS A 50 -6.13 -18.23 1.83
CA CYS A 50 -5.87 -19.37 0.96
C CYS A 50 -4.45 -19.34 0.37
N THR A 51 -3.91 -18.16 0.07
CA THR A 51 -2.53 -18.04 -0.47
C THR A 51 -1.50 -18.37 0.61
N VAL A 52 -1.66 -17.83 1.83
CA VAL A 52 -0.73 -18.06 2.94
C VAL A 52 -0.75 -19.53 3.38
N VAL A 53 -1.94 -20.13 3.47
CA VAL A 53 -2.13 -21.53 3.91
C VAL A 53 -2.05 -22.51 2.72
N SER A 54 -1.79 -22.03 1.50
CA SER A 54 -1.79 -22.85 0.28
C SER A 54 -0.93 -24.11 0.34
N PRO A 55 0.27 -24.14 0.97
CA PRO A 55 1.06 -25.37 1.04
C PRO A 55 0.31 -26.50 1.76
N PHE A 56 -0.47 -26.16 2.79
CA PHE A 56 -1.27 -27.11 3.57
C PHE A 56 -2.60 -27.43 2.88
N LEU A 57 -3.25 -26.43 2.29
CA LEU A 57 -4.51 -26.62 1.56
C LEU A 57 -4.34 -27.56 0.36
N LEU A 58 -3.21 -27.49 -0.35
CA LEU A 58 -2.92 -28.40 -1.46
C LEU A 58 -2.80 -29.85 -0.98
N LEU A 59 -2.14 -30.09 0.15
CA LEU A 59 -2.03 -31.43 0.75
C LEU A 59 -3.42 -31.99 1.14
N ILE A 60 -4.27 -31.16 1.75
CA ILE A 60 -5.64 -31.55 2.11
C ILE A 60 -6.47 -31.82 0.84
N ALA A 61 -6.36 -30.96 -0.17
CA ALA A 61 -7.09 -31.10 -1.42
C ALA A 61 -6.69 -32.38 -2.18
N TYR A 62 -5.42 -32.75 -2.15
CA TYR A 62 -4.92 -34.01 -2.69
C TYR A 62 -5.48 -35.21 -1.92
N ASN A 63 -5.31 -35.24 -0.59
CA ASN A 63 -5.73 -36.37 0.25
C ASN A 63 -7.24 -36.61 0.24
N ARG A 64 -8.04 -35.57 -0.01
CA ARG A 64 -9.51 -35.65 -0.07
C ARG A 64 -10.06 -35.75 -1.49
N SER A 65 -9.21 -35.96 -2.50
CA SER A 65 -9.61 -36.04 -3.91
C SER A 65 -10.43 -34.82 -4.38
N LEU A 66 -10.14 -33.63 -3.84
CA LEU A 66 -10.85 -32.40 -4.20
C LEU A 66 -10.37 -31.83 -5.55
N LEU A 67 -9.19 -32.23 -6.01
CA LEU A 67 -8.56 -31.82 -7.27
C LEU A 67 -9.19 -32.48 -8.51
N THR A 68 -10.52 -32.46 -8.62
CA THR A 68 -11.24 -32.96 -9.79
C THR A 68 -11.68 -31.80 -10.69
N GLY A 69 -11.77 -32.04 -12.01
CA GLY A 69 -12.22 -31.03 -12.97
C GLY A 69 -13.61 -30.48 -12.65
N LYS A 70 -14.52 -31.33 -12.14
CA LYS A 70 -15.87 -30.92 -11.72
C LYS A 70 -15.82 -29.90 -10.57
N ASN A 71 -15.05 -30.18 -9.52
CA ASN A 71 -14.92 -29.27 -8.37
C ASN A 71 -14.29 -27.94 -8.77
N PHE A 72 -13.25 -27.99 -9.63
CA PHE A 72 -12.64 -26.79 -10.18
C PHE A 72 -13.65 -25.93 -10.95
N MET A 73 -14.46 -26.54 -11.82
CA MET A 73 -15.50 -25.84 -12.58
C MET A 73 -16.58 -25.22 -11.69
N ILE A 74 -17.00 -25.90 -10.61
CA ILE A 74 -17.95 -25.35 -9.64
C ILE A 74 -17.35 -24.13 -8.93
N LEU A 75 -16.11 -24.25 -8.44
CA LEU A 75 -15.41 -23.15 -7.79
C LEU A 75 -15.24 -21.96 -8.74
N ALA A 76 -14.82 -22.20 -9.98
CA ALA A 76 -14.66 -21.16 -11.00
C ALA A 76 -15.98 -20.44 -11.27
N LYS A 77 -17.09 -21.17 -11.46
CA LYS A 77 -18.42 -20.58 -11.65
C LYS A 77 -18.85 -19.71 -10.47
N PHE A 78 -18.65 -20.20 -9.24
CA PHE A 78 -18.96 -19.45 -8.02
C PHE A 78 -18.13 -18.17 -7.92
N MET A 79 -16.82 -18.25 -8.15
CA MET A 79 -15.93 -17.09 -8.09
C MET A 79 -16.31 -16.04 -9.14
N VAL A 80 -16.57 -16.46 -10.38
CA VAL A 80 -16.97 -15.55 -11.46
C VAL A 80 -18.31 -14.89 -11.15
N SER A 81 -19.33 -15.66 -10.76
CA SER A 81 -20.65 -15.09 -10.45
C SER A 81 -20.58 -14.10 -9.29
N TYR A 82 -19.82 -14.44 -8.23
CA TYR A 82 -19.62 -13.57 -7.09
C TYR A 82 -18.95 -12.24 -7.47
N TYR A 83 -17.87 -12.28 -8.25
CA TYR A 83 -17.19 -11.08 -8.72
C TYR A 83 -18.05 -10.23 -9.65
N VAL A 84 -18.80 -10.87 -10.57
CA VAL A 84 -19.72 -10.16 -11.48
C VAL A 84 -20.78 -9.41 -10.67
N ILE A 85 -21.39 -10.05 -9.67
CA ILE A 85 -22.38 -9.41 -8.80
C ILE A 85 -21.74 -8.25 -8.03
N ALA A 86 -20.60 -8.47 -7.39
CA ALA A 86 -19.92 -7.46 -6.60
C ALA A 86 -19.54 -6.22 -7.44
N ILE A 87 -18.93 -6.42 -8.62
CA ILE A 87 -18.53 -5.33 -9.51
C ILE A 87 -19.76 -4.60 -10.08
N SER A 88 -20.83 -5.32 -10.43
CA SER A 88 -22.08 -4.73 -10.93
C SER A 88 -22.73 -3.84 -9.87
N MET A 89 -22.83 -4.32 -8.63
CA MET A 89 -23.36 -3.56 -7.50
C MET A 89 -22.50 -2.33 -7.18
N ARG A 90 -21.16 -2.47 -7.16
CA ARG A 90 -20.22 -1.35 -6.97
C ARG A 90 -20.41 -0.28 -8.05
N THR A 91 -20.48 -0.70 -9.30
CA THR A 91 -20.64 0.21 -10.45
C THR A 91 -21.98 0.93 -10.36
N ALA A 92 -23.09 0.22 -10.13
CA ALA A 92 -24.41 0.81 -9.95
C ALA A 92 -24.42 1.80 -8.77
N GLY A 93 -23.90 1.40 -7.61
CA GLY A 93 -23.78 2.27 -6.43
C GLY A 93 -23.07 3.57 -6.74
N ARG A 94 -21.95 3.52 -7.47
CA ARG A 94 -21.16 4.71 -7.82
C ARG A 94 -21.78 5.58 -8.89
N VAL A 95 -22.53 4.99 -9.84
CA VAL A 95 -23.31 5.75 -10.83
C VAL A 95 -24.38 6.59 -10.14
N PHE A 96 -25.04 6.04 -9.12
CA PHE A 96 -26.10 6.73 -8.36
C PHE A 96 -25.57 7.61 -7.22
N ASN A 97 -24.25 7.63 -6.96
CA ASN A 97 -23.65 8.47 -5.92
C ASN A 97 -23.11 9.79 -6.52
N PRO A 98 -23.76 10.94 -6.31
CA PRO A 98 -23.30 12.22 -6.87
C PRO A 98 -21.93 12.64 -6.32
N GLU A 99 -21.66 12.41 -5.03
CA GLU A 99 -20.38 12.74 -4.38
C GLU A 99 -19.22 11.93 -4.97
N TYR A 100 -19.45 10.62 -5.17
CA TYR A 100 -18.44 9.76 -5.81
C TYR A 100 -18.17 10.17 -7.26
N ARG A 101 -19.20 10.55 -8.03
CA ARG A 101 -19.01 11.04 -9.40
C ARG A 101 -18.20 12.34 -9.43
N GLN A 102 -18.44 13.26 -8.50
CA GLN A 102 -17.65 14.48 -8.38
C GLN A 102 -16.19 14.17 -8.02
N PHE A 103 -15.96 13.26 -7.09
CA PHE A 103 -14.61 12.77 -6.75
C PHE A 103 -13.93 12.14 -7.98
N ALA A 104 -14.60 11.21 -8.68
CA ALA A 104 -14.06 10.52 -9.84
C ALA A 104 -13.68 11.49 -10.97
N HIS A 105 -14.51 12.50 -11.21
CA HIS A 105 -14.21 13.55 -12.18
C HIS A 105 -13.01 14.42 -11.76
N THR A 106 -12.92 14.75 -10.46
CA THR A 106 -11.77 15.48 -9.90
C THR A 106 -10.48 14.66 -10.03
N LEU A 107 -10.56 13.35 -9.75
CA LEU A 107 -9.45 12.42 -9.91
C LEU A 107 -8.98 12.33 -11.35
N PHE A 108 -9.91 12.22 -12.31
CA PHE A 108 -9.61 12.22 -13.73
C PHE A 108 -8.88 13.51 -14.15
N LYS A 109 -9.37 14.69 -13.71
CA LYS A 109 -8.72 15.97 -14.00
C LYS A 109 -7.33 16.10 -13.39
N ALA A 110 -7.11 15.59 -12.19
CA ALA A 110 -5.79 15.60 -11.57
C ALA A 110 -4.77 14.75 -12.34
N HIS A 111 -5.19 13.63 -12.94
CA HIS A 111 -4.33 12.85 -13.84
C HIS A 111 -3.99 13.58 -15.13
N MET A 112 -4.82 14.55 -15.54
CA MET A 112 -4.53 15.47 -16.64
C MET A 112 -3.68 16.68 -16.21
N HIS A 113 -3.00 16.57 -15.06
CA HIS A 113 -2.12 17.59 -14.47
C HIS A 113 -2.81 18.94 -14.15
N ASP A 114 -4.12 18.94 -13.91
CA ASP A 114 -4.82 20.12 -13.40
C ASP A 114 -4.45 20.38 -11.93
N ARG A 115 -3.80 21.53 -11.67
CA ARG A 115 -3.38 21.96 -10.33
C ARG A 115 -4.55 22.19 -9.38
N ASN A 116 -5.65 22.74 -9.87
CA ASN A 116 -6.84 23.00 -9.05
C ASN A 116 -7.50 21.69 -8.64
N ALA A 117 -7.58 20.74 -9.57
CA ALA A 117 -8.10 19.39 -9.28
C ALA A 117 -7.23 18.66 -8.26
N SER A 118 -5.90 18.77 -8.38
CA SER A 118 -4.95 18.17 -7.42
C SER A 118 -5.12 18.75 -6.02
N ALA A 119 -5.30 20.07 -5.89
CA ALA A 119 -5.60 20.72 -4.61
C ALA A 119 -6.97 20.28 -4.03
N LEU A 120 -7.97 20.06 -4.87
CA LEU A 120 -9.27 19.53 -4.44
C LEU A 120 -9.18 18.07 -3.97
N LEU A 121 -8.31 17.25 -4.57
CA LEU A 121 -8.11 15.85 -4.15
C LEU A 121 -7.55 15.73 -2.73
N LEU A 122 -6.78 16.71 -2.26
CA LEU A 122 -6.26 16.73 -0.88
C LEU A 122 -7.36 16.74 0.19
N LYS A 123 -8.61 17.04 -0.20
CA LYS A 123 -9.79 16.98 0.69
C LYS A 123 -10.31 15.56 0.91
N TYR A 124 -9.82 14.57 0.17
CA TYR A 124 -10.29 13.20 0.21
C TYR A 124 -9.16 12.27 0.67
N ASP A 125 -9.48 11.32 1.56
CA ASP A 125 -8.65 10.15 1.80
C ASP A 125 -9.23 8.97 1.00
N TYR A 126 -8.42 8.34 0.17
CA TYR A 126 -8.83 7.31 -0.79
C TYR A 126 -7.68 6.36 -1.09
N GLU A 127 -7.98 5.27 -1.80
CA GLU A 127 -6.99 4.22 -2.09
C GLU A 127 -5.82 4.75 -2.92
N LEU A 128 -4.59 4.53 -2.43
CA LEU A 128 -3.37 5.12 -3.00
C LEU A 128 -3.09 4.66 -4.44
N PHE A 129 -3.54 3.46 -4.82
CA PHE A 129 -3.27 2.94 -6.17
C PHE A 129 -3.79 3.87 -7.27
N ALA A 130 -4.83 4.65 -6.99
CA ALA A 130 -5.42 5.59 -7.93
C ALA A 130 -4.91 7.02 -7.78
N ALA A 131 -4.10 7.33 -6.76
CA ALA A 131 -3.59 8.68 -6.57
C ALA A 131 -2.55 9.05 -7.65
N PRO A 132 -2.51 10.31 -8.09
CA PRO A 132 -1.44 10.81 -8.96
C PRO A 132 -0.09 10.70 -8.24
N ILE A 133 0.99 10.59 -9.02
CA ILE A 133 2.33 10.39 -8.49
C ILE A 133 2.92 11.75 -8.15
N ASP A 134 3.40 11.91 -6.92
CA ASP A 134 4.08 13.14 -6.49
C ASP A 134 5.56 13.13 -6.85
N PHE A 135 6.20 11.96 -6.77
CA PHE A 135 7.62 11.82 -7.09
C PHE A 135 7.90 10.44 -7.65
N GLN A 136 8.76 10.38 -8.66
CA GLN A 136 9.20 9.13 -9.26
C GLN A 136 10.70 8.99 -9.10
N ALA A 137 11.14 7.82 -8.65
CA ALA A 137 12.55 7.51 -8.45
C ALA A 137 13.34 7.70 -9.75
N LEU A 138 14.43 8.46 -9.64
CA LEU A 138 15.39 8.69 -10.71
C LEU A 138 16.34 7.50 -10.83
N ARG A 139 16.98 7.39 -11.99
CA ARG A 139 18.00 6.37 -12.24
C ARG A 139 19.34 6.87 -11.68
N GLU A 140 19.64 6.47 -10.46
CA GLU A 140 20.95 6.71 -9.84
C GLU A 140 21.79 5.41 -9.79
N PRO A 141 23.14 5.53 -9.84
CA PRO A 141 24.01 4.39 -9.62
C PRO A 141 23.79 3.83 -8.21
N ARG A 142 23.26 2.61 -8.14
CA ARG A 142 22.92 1.95 -6.89
C ARG A 142 24.16 1.78 -6.01
N LYS A 143 24.17 2.41 -4.84
CA LYS A 143 25.21 2.24 -3.81
C LYS A 143 24.95 1.01 -2.92
N TYR A 144 24.46 -0.10 -3.49
CA TYR A 144 24.24 -1.30 -2.68
C TYR A 144 25.53 -2.11 -2.54
N PHE A 145 25.74 -2.69 -1.36
CA PHE A 145 26.72 -3.75 -1.19
C PHE A 145 26.17 -5.03 -1.85
N GLU A 146 26.93 -5.59 -2.80
CA GLU A 146 26.59 -6.92 -3.32
C GLU A 146 26.66 -7.93 -2.17
N THR A 147 25.52 -8.57 -1.90
CA THR A 147 25.51 -9.66 -0.93
C THR A 147 26.16 -10.87 -1.59
N PRO A 148 27.23 -11.45 -1.02
CA PRO A 148 27.91 -12.57 -1.66
C PRO A 148 26.94 -13.74 -1.86
N GLY A 149 26.79 -14.16 -3.12
CA GLY A 149 25.94 -15.29 -3.49
C GLY A 149 26.50 -16.59 -2.95
N ARG A 150 26.13 -16.99 -1.72
CA ARG A 150 26.41 -18.34 -1.22
C ARG A 150 25.26 -19.28 -1.58
N PHE A 151 25.26 -19.74 -2.83
CA PHE A 151 24.55 -20.97 -3.18
C PHE A 151 25.56 -22.11 -3.22
N THR A 152 25.52 -22.99 -2.22
CA THR A 152 26.25 -24.26 -2.27
C THR A 152 25.59 -25.15 -3.31
N ALA A 153 26.22 -25.34 -4.46
CA ALA A 153 25.76 -26.28 -5.47
C ALA A 153 25.89 -27.72 -4.95
N THR A 154 24.76 -28.35 -4.61
CA THR A 154 24.71 -29.79 -4.31
C THR A 154 24.71 -30.61 -5.61
N ARG A 155 25.33 -31.81 -5.59
CA ARG A 155 25.55 -32.65 -6.78
C ARG A 155 24.27 -33.14 -7.50
N ASN A 156 23.11 -33.13 -6.85
CA ASN A 156 21.85 -33.62 -7.44
C ASN A 156 20.96 -32.46 -7.90
N VAL A 157 21.05 -32.15 -9.19
CA VAL A 157 20.33 -31.03 -9.84
C VAL A 157 18.81 -31.13 -9.67
N LEU A 158 18.23 -32.33 -9.85
CA LEU A 158 16.78 -32.51 -9.74
C LEU A 158 16.28 -32.24 -8.32
N TYR A 159 16.96 -32.81 -7.32
CA TYR A 159 16.62 -32.58 -5.92
C TYR A 159 16.79 -31.10 -5.54
N THR A 160 17.86 -30.44 -6.00
CA THR A 160 18.06 -29.01 -5.74
C THR A 160 16.98 -28.15 -6.34
N THR A 161 16.59 -28.39 -7.60
CA THR A 161 15.56 -27.59 -8.26
C THR A 161 14.20 -27.76 -7.57
N LEU A 162 13.84 -28.99 -7.20
CA LEU A 162 12.59 -29.25 -6.47
C LEU A 162 12.60 -28.62 -5.07
N ARG A 163 13.69 -28.80 -4.33
CA ARG A 163 13.88 -28.19 -3.01
C ARG A 163 13.79 -26.67 -3.10
N ASP A 164 14.54 -26.05 -4.01
CA ASP A 164 14.62 -24.60 -4.13
C ASP A 164 13.29 -24.00 -4.57
N CYS A 165 12.56 -24.68 -5.47
CA CYS A 165 11.20 -24.30 -5.82
C CYS A 165 10.27 -24.34 -4.60
N LEU A 166 10.30 -25.42 -3.82
CA LEU A 166 9.46 -25.55 -2.63
C LEU A 166 9.84 -24.53 -1.55
N SER A 167 11.13 -24.37 -1.27
CA SER A 167 11.67 -23.39 -0.32
C SER A 167 11.32 -21.97 -0.73
N TYR A 168 11.45 -21.62 -2.02
CA TYR A 168 11.04 -20.33 -2.54
C TYR A 168 9.55 -20.09 -2.32
N ASN A 169 8.70 -21.07 -2.66
CA ASN A 169 7.25 -20.94 -2.45
C ASN A 169 6.92 -20.73 -0.97
N ILE A 170 7.45 -21.55 -0.05
CA ILE A 170 7.23 -21.41 1.39
C ILE A 170 7.72 -20.04 1.89
N ALA A 171 8.93 -19.64 1.49
CA ALA A 171 9.50 -18.35 1.90
C ALA A 171 8.64 -17.18 1.41
N TYR A 172 8.20 -17.23 0.15
CA TYR A 172 7.49 -16.15 -0.51
C TYR A 172 6.03 -16.02 -0.08
N THR A 173 5.31 -17.14 0.13
CA THR A 173 3.87 -17.12 0.43
C THR A 173 3.56 -17.16 1.92
N PHE A 174 4.34 -17.90 2.71
CA PHE A 174 4.07 -18.16 4.13
C PHE A 174 5.06 -17.42 5.03
N ALA A 175 6.35 -17.73 4.95
CA ALA A 175 7.34 -17.22 5.90
C ALA A 175 7.44 -15.68 5.86
N ARG A 176 7.38 -15.08 4.67
CA ARG A 176 7.39 -13.60 4.52
C ARG A 176 6.27 -12.94 5.32
N VAL A 177 5.08 -13.52 5.35
CA VAL A 177 3.94 -12.98 6.10
C VAL A 177 4.16 -13.08 7.61
N LEU A 178 4.85 -14.13 8.09
CA LEU A 178 5.24 -14.23 9.49
C LEU A 178 6.36 -13.24 9.87
N VAL A 179 7.30 -13.00 8.97
CA VAL A 179 8.38 -12.02 9.18
C VAL A 179 7.82 -10.60 9.14
N TYR A 180 6.90 -10.30 8.21
CA TYR A 180 6.25 -9.00 8.00
C TYR A 180 4.72 -9.10 8.12
N PRO A 181 4.17 -9.33 9.32
CA PRO A 181 2.73 -9.46 9.52
C PRO A 181 1.94 -8.21 9.10
N GLY A 182 2.55 -7.02 9.20
CA GLY A 182 1.97 -5.76 8.73
C GLY A 182 1.70 -5.71 7.23
N SER A 183 2.39 -6.53 6.43
CA SER A 183 2.13 -6.65 4.99
C SER A 183 0.96 -7.56 4.64
N SER A 184 0.41 -8.28 5.62
CA SER A 184 -0.70 -9.20 5.39
C SER A 184 -2.00 -8.42 5.14
N ALA A 185 -2.76 -8.80 4.12
CA ALA A 185 -4.03 -8.13 3.84
C ALA A 185 -5.02 -8.25 5.00
N LEU A 186 -4.93 -9.33 5.80
CA LEU A 186 -5.75 -9.53 6.98
C LEU A 186 -5.44 -8.48 8.06
N LEU A 187 -4.16 -8.32 8.45
CA LEU A 187 -3.80 -7.35 9.47
C LEU A 187 -4.08 -5.92 8.98
N ASN A 188 -3.66 -5.59 7.75
CA ASN A 188 -3.98 -4.30 7.10
C ASN A 188 -5.47 -3.99 7.20
N LYS A 189 -6.35 -4.98 6.96
CA LYS A 189 -7.79 -4.78 7.03
C LYS A 189 -8.29 -4.56 8.47
N LEU A 190 -7.79 -5.33 9.43
CA LEU A 190 -8.19 -5.23 10.83
C LEU A 190 -7.88 -3.86 11.43
N ILE A 191 -6.76 -3.25 11.04
CA ILE A 191 -6.31 -1.95 11.55
C ILE A 191 -6.65 -0.77 10.63
N GLN A 192 -7.26 -1.02 9.47
CA GLN A 192 -7.47 0.00 8.43
C GLN A 192 -8.17 1.26 8.96
N SER A 193 -9.21 1.10 9.77
CA SER A 193 -9.93 2.22 10.38
C SER A 193 -9.03 3.07 11.28
N PHE A 194 -8.13 2.42 12.03
CA PHE A 194 -7.17 3.09 12.89
C PHE A 194 -6.09 3.83 12.08
N LEU A 195 -5.61 3.25 10.97
CA LEU A 195 -4.66 3.93 10.08
C LEU A 195 -5.28 5.17 9.43
N ILE A 196 -6.49 5.06 8.87
CA ILE A 196 -7.21 6.18 8.24
C ILE A 196 -7.38 7.34 9.23
N GLU A 197 -7.81 7.03 10.46
CA GLU A 197 -8.04 8.06 11.47
C GLU A 197 -6.74 8.75 11.90
N ASN A 198 -5.65 8.02 12.11
CA ASN A 198 -4.37 8.64 12.48
C ASN A 198 -3.72 9.38 11.32
N ARG A 199 -3.85 8.89 10.08
CA ARG A 199 -3.45 9.64 8.87
C ARG A 199 -4.17 10.99 8.82
N ARG A 200 -5.48 11.00 9.06
CA ARG A 200 -6.28 12.23 9.12
C ARG A 200 -5.79 13.17 10.22
N LYS A 201 -5.48 12.66 11.42
CA LYS A 201 -4.92 13.47 12.52
C LYS A 201 -3.59 14.11 12.14
N LEU A 202 -2.69 13.38 11.47
CA LEU A 202 -1.43 13.94 10.98
C LEU A 202 -1.69 15.13 10.05
N VAL A 203 -2.60 14.99 9.08
CA VAL A 203 -2.90 16.07 8.14
C VAL A 203 -3.57 17.26 8.84
N VAL A 204 -4.60 17.02 9.65
CA VAL A 204 -5.44 18.08 10.24
C VAL A 204 -4.80 18.76 11.44
N GLU A 205 -4.09 18.01 12.29
CA GLU A 205 -3.53 18.51 13.56
C GLU A 205 -2.05 18.88 13.45
N LYS A 206 -1.29 18.23 12.55
CA LYS A 206 0.15 18.45 12.38
C LYS A 206 0.51 19.16 11.08
N GLY A 207 -0.48 19.47 10.22
CA GLY A 207 -0.24 20.09 8.92
C GLY A 207 0.54 19.17 7.97
N ALA A 208 0.41 17.86 8.15
CA ALA A 208 1.13 16.90 7.34
C ALA A 208 0.62 16.86 5.90
N VAL A 209 1.53 16.59 4.95
CA VAL A 209 1.23 16.42 3.54
C VAL A 209 1.51 14.98 3.15
N ARG A 210 0.48 14.28 2.67
CA ARG A 210 0.61 12.93 2.13
C ARG A 210 1.30 12.99 0.78
N GLY A 211 2.29 12.13 0.57
CA GLY A 211 3.03 12.02 -0.69
C GLY A 211 2.94 10.61 -1.27
N VAL A 212 2.75 10.52 -2.58
CA VAL A 212 2.70 9.26 -3.33
C VAL A 212 3.98 9.10 -4.14
N LEU A 213 4.86 8.21 -3.68
CA LEU A 213 6.19 8.03 -4.27
C LEU A 213 6.20 6.78 -5.15
N MET A 214 6.73 6.85 -6.36
CA MET A 214 6.83 5.71 -7.26
C MET A 214 8.27 5.20 -7.36
N THR A 215 8.48 3.97 -6.92
CA THR A 215 9.74 3.24 -7.10
C THR A 215 10.02 2.96 -8.58
N ARG A 216 11.27 2.64 -8.91
CA ARG A 216 11.68 2.27 -10.27
C ARG A 216 10.97 1.01 -10.79
N GLU A 217 10.63 0.11 -9.88
CA GLU A 217 9.92 -1.13 -10.14
C GLU A 217 8.40 -0.92 -10.31
N GLY A 218 7.89 0.31 -10.16
CA GLY A 218 6.48 0.66 -10.36
C GLY A 218 5.59 0.50 -9.13
N ASN A 219 6.15 0.15 -7.97
CA ASN A 219 5.41 0.19 -6.71
C ASN A 219 5.19 1.63 -6.25
N LYS A 220 3.97 1.92 -5.78
CA LYS A 220 3.65 3.17 -5.07
C LYS A 220 3.91 2.99 -3.58
N VAL A 221 4.59 3.95 -2.98
CA VAL A 221 4.90 4.05 -1.55
C VAL A 221 4.07 5.19 -0.97
N ASP A 222 3.29 4.87 0.06
CA ASP A 222 2.56 5.86 0.85
C ASP A 222 3.52 6.54 1.82
N SER A 223 3.53 7.87 1.82
CA SER A 223 4.38 8.66 2.69
C SER A 223 3.63 9.86 3.27
N MET A 224 4.15 10.37 4.37
CA MET A 224 3.60 11.51 5.09
C MET A 224 4.72 12.41 5.58
N PHE A 225 4.72 13.65 5.08
CA PHE A 225 5.72 14.65 5.43
C PHE A 225 5.13 15.71 6.37
N VAL A 226 5.88 16.06 7.41
CA VAL A 226 5.59 17.21 8.28
C VAL A 226 6.78 18.15 8.23
N ASP A 227 6.58 19.34 7.67
CA ASP A 227 7.60 20.38 7.61
C ASP A 227 7.60 21.20 8.91
N ARG A 228 8.78 21.36 9.51
CA ARG A 228 9.01 22.16 10.72
C ARG A 228 10.02 23.29 10.53
N ARG A 229 10.55 23.51 9.31
CA ARG A 229 11.56 24.54 9.05
C ARG A 229 11.09 25.94 9.47
N GLU A 230 9.82 26.27 9.21
CA GLU A 230 9.24 27.57 9.57
C GLU A 230 8.82 27.72 11.04
N GLN A 231 8.91 26.65 11.84
CA GLN A 231 8.39 26.62 13.22
C GLN A 231 9.48 26.76 14.29
N GLY A 232 10.75 26.90 13.86
CA GLY A 232 11.92 27.02 14.72
C GLY A 232 12.30 25.72 15.44
N GLY A 233 13.53 25.66 15.96
CA GLY A 233 14.08 24.48 16.63
C GLY A 233 14.83 23.57 15.65
N ASN A 234 14.56 22.26 15.70
CA ASN A 234 15.29 21.26 14.92
C ASN A 234 14.72 21.03 13.50
N GLY A 235 13.92 21.96 12.98
CA GLY A 235 13.16 21.78 11.74
C GLY A 235 14.00 21.58 10.48
N ASP A 236 15.24 22.06 10.49
CA ASP A 236 16.18 21.89 9.37
C ASP A 236 16.71 20.47 9.22
N ILE A 237 16.55 19.63 10.26
CA ILE A 237 16.90 18.22 10.22
C ILE A 237 15.65 17.41 9.91
N LEU A 238 15.74 16.58 8.86
CA LEU A 238 14.71 15.63 8.48
C LEU A 238 14.96 14.30 9.17
N VAL A 239 13.98 13.83 9.94
CA VAL A 239 13.96 12.47 10.47
C VAL A 239 13.09 11.60 9.57
N VAL A 240 13.71 10.66 8.84
CA VAL A 240 13.01 9.64 8.06
C VAL A 240 12.75 8.45 8.98
N THR A 241 11.47 8.13 9.20
CA THR A 241 11.10 7.04 10.12
C THR A 241 10.89 5.73 9.40
N CYS A 242 11.65 4.70 9.79
CA CYS A 242 11.55 3.35 9.26
C CYS A 242 10.92 2.43 10.32
N GLU A 243 9.65 2.10 10.10
CA GLU A 243 8.87 1.22 10.98
C GLU A 243 9.36 -0.23 10.93
N GLY A 244 8.95 -1.02 11.92
CA GLY A 244 9.23 -2.44 12.01
C GLY A 244 8.18 -3.31 11.32
N ASN A 245 8.20 -4.60 11.58
CA ASN A 245 7.47 -5.60 10.80
C ASN A 245 5.93 -5.60 10.94
N ALA A 246 5.41 -4.86 11.90
CA ALA A 246 3.99 -4.59 12.10
C ALA A 246 3.72 -3.10 12.38
N GLY A 247 4.71 -2.24 12.12
CA GLY A 247 4.61 -0.80 12.33
C GLY A 247 4.13 -0.09 11.06
N PHE A 248 3.40 1.00 11.24
CA PHE A 248 2.85 1.85 10.19
C PHE A 248 3.17 3.29 10.54
N TYR A 249 3.54 4.12 9.55
CA TYR A 249 3.92 5.50 9.84
C TYR A 249 2.79 6.26 10.54
N GLU A 250 1.53 5.90 10.25
CA GLU A 250 0.36 6.54 10.83
C GLU A 250 0.34 6.44 12.36
N THR A 251 0.93 5.39 12.93
CA THR A 251 0.74 5.02 14.35
C THR A 251 2.02 4.65 15.08
N GLY A 252 3.13 4.55 14.38
CA GLY A 252 4.40 4.05 14.92
C GLY A 252 5.26 5.17 15.51
N ILE A 253 6.48 5.30 15.02
CA ILE A 253 7.56 6.08 15.65
C ILE A 253 7.63 7.54 15.21
N MET A 254 6.80 7.99 14.25
CA MET A 254 6.71 9.40 13.84
C MET A 254 6.47 10.40 15.00
N PRO A 255 5.64 10.12 16.02
CA PRO A 255 5.36 11.08 17.08
C PRO A 255 6.59 11.51 17.88
N THR A 256 7.60 10.64 18.05
CA THR A 256 8.81 10.92 18.83
C THR A 256 9.64 12.08 18.25
N PRO A 257 10.12 12.04 16.99
CA PRO A 257 10.83 13.16 16.40
C PRO A 257 9.94 14.41 16.22
N LEU A 258 8.64 14.23 16.00
CA LEU A 258 7.69 15.36 15.95
C LEU A 258 7.63 16.12 17.29
N ALA A 259 7.65 15.41 18.43
CA ALA A 259 7.68 16.03 19.75
C ALA A 259 8.98 16.83 20.00
N LEU A 260 10.07 16.41 19.36
CA LEU A 260 11.37 17.07 19.40
C LEU A 260 11.55 18.16 18.32
N LYS A 261 10.46 18.54 17.64
CA LYS A 261 10.41 19.64 16.65
C LYS A 261 11.25 19.42 15.38
N TYR A 262 11.58 18.17 15.04
CA TYR A 262 12.19 17.83 13.75
C TYR A 262 11.17 17.90 12.62
N SER A 263 11.63 18.14 11.39
CA SER A 263 10.85 17.76 10.20
C SER A 263 10.83 16.23 10.11
N VAL A 264 9.70 15.63 9.73
CA VAL A 264 9.55 14.16 9.78
C VAL A 264 8.94 13.64 8.49
N LEU A 265 9.55 12.60 7.93
CA LEU A 265 9.04 11.85 6.79
C LEU A 265 8.75 10.41 7.19
N GLY A 266 7.48 10.10 7.32
CA GLY A 266 6.99 8.73 7.51
C GLY A 266 6.69 8.06 6.18
N TRP A 267 6.89 6.75 6.10
CA TRP A 267 6.54 5.97 4.92
C TRP A 267 6.13 4.55 5.33
N ASN A 268 5.27 3.92 4.53
CA ASN A 268 4.88 2.53 4.73
C ASN A 268 5.71 1.61 3.82
N GLN A 269 6.23 0.53 4.40
CA GLN A 269 6.95 -0.52 3.68
C GLN A 269 6.09 -1.16 2.57
N PRO A 270 6.70 -1.85 1.58
CA PRO A 270 5.93 -2.56 0.56
C PRO A 270 4.86 -3.49 1.15
N GLY A 271 3.61 -3.29 0.75
CA GLY A 271 2.46 -4.06 1.23
C GLY A 271 1.88 -3.61 2.57
N PHE A 272 2.41 -2.58 3.22
CA PHE A 272 1.87 -2.03 4.47
C PHE A 272 0.91 -0.87 4.18
N GLY A 273 -0.23 -0.87 4.87
CA GLY A 273 -1.25 0.16 4.71
C GLY A 273 -1.67 0.26 3.25
N GLU A 274 -1.42 1.42 2.65
CA GLU A 274 -1.74 1.70 1.25
C GLU A 274 -0.55 1.53 0.29
N SER A 275 0.66 1.26 0.80
CA SER A 275 1.83 1.00 -0.04
C SER A 275 1.66 -0.29 -0.84
N GLY A 276 1.96 -0.21 -2.14
CA GLY A 276 1.93 -1.35 -3.04
C GLY A 276 3.12 -2.29 -2.85
N GLY A 277 3.09 -3.43 -3.54
CA GLY A 277 4.18 -4.41 -3.53
C GLY A 277 4.13 -5.40 -2.38
N MET A 278 5.28 -6.02 -2.10
CA MET A 278 5.47 -7.04 -1.06
C MET A 278 6.85 -6.85 -0.41
N PRO A 279 6.99 -7.13 0.90
CA PRO A 279 8.22 -6.84 1.65
C PRO A 279 9.30 -7.89 1.33
N THR A 280 9.84 -7.79 0.13
CA THR A 280 11.03 -8.53 -0.32
C THR A 280 12.24 -7.60 -0.17
N PRO A 281 13.47 -8.12 0.03
CA PRO A 281 14.66 -7.28 0.16
C PRO A 281 14.81 -6.27 -0.97
N LYS A 282 14.57 -6.71 -2.22
CA LYS A 282 14.64 -5.84 -3.41
C LYS A 282 13.61 -4.71 -3.38
N GLN A 283 12.36 -5.01 -3.05
CA GLN A 283 11.31 -3.98 -3.04
C GLN A 283 11.45 -3.04 -1.85
N MET A 284 11.93 -3.54 -0.71
CA MET A 284 12.22 -2.71 0.46
C MET A 284 13.30 -1.69 0.15
N ALA A 285 14.42 -2.15 -0.43
CA ALA A 285 15.53 -1.31 -0.85
C ALA A 285 15.08 -0.26 -1.88
N ALA A 286 14.21 -0.64 -2.83
CA ALA A 286 13.64 0.29 -3.80
C ALA A 286 12.69 1.33 -3.17
N SER A 287 11.95 0.94 -2.13
CA SER A 287 11.03 1.84 -1.43
C SER A 287 11.76 2.89 -0.58
N ILE A 288 12.81 2.50 0.15
CA ILE A 288 13.60 3.50 0.88
C ILE A 288 14.40 4.40 -0.08
N ASP A 289 14.90 3.86 -1.20
CA ASP A 289 15.59 4.64 -2.24
C ASP A 289 14.72 5.79 -2.76
N VAL A 290 13.45 5.53 -3.13
CA VAL A 290 12.55 6.60 -3.56
C VAL A 290 12.22 7.61 -2.45
N VAL A 291 12.16 7.17 -1.19
CA VAL A 291 11.91 8.03 -0.02
C VAL A 291 13.07 9.00 0.19
N ILE A 292 14.31 8.52 0.13
CA ILE A 292 15.52 9.35 0.26
C ILE A 292 15.66 10.30 -0.93
N GLN A 293 15.44 9.81 -2.15
CA GLN A 293 15.44 10.68 -3.33
C GLN A 293 14.36 11.76 -3.27
N TYR A 294 13.16 11.43 -2.74
CA TYR A 294 12.11 12.42 -2.53
C TYR A 294 12.53 13.49 -1.50
N ALA A 295 13.15 13.08 -0.39
CA ALA A 295 13.67 13.98 0.62
C ALA A 295 14.70 14.98 0.06
N ILE A 296 15.63 14.49 -0.76
CA ILE A 296 16.70 15.30 -1.35
C ILE A 296 16.14 16.18 -2.49
N HIS A 297 15.56 15.55 -3.52
CA HIS A 297 15.27 16.21 -4.78
C HIS A 297 13.98 17.02 -4.79
N LYS A 298 13.02 16.68 -3.92
CA LYS A 298 11.71 17.36 -3.87
C LYS A 298 11.45 18.11 -2.57
N LEU A 299 11.87 17.59 -1.42
CA LEU A 299 11.72 18.30 -0.14
C LEU A 299 12.87 19.27 0.15
N GLY A 300 14.04 19.06 -0.49
CA GLY A 300 15.18 19.98 -0.45
C GLY A 300 16.05 19.85 0.79
N PHE A 301 16.10 18.69 1.42
CA PHE A 301 17.03 18.42 2.52
C PHE A 301 18.38 17.93 1.97
N ALA A 302 19.49 18.46 2.49
CA ALA A 302 20.82 17.93 2.18
C ALA A 302 21.04 16.58 2.86
N GLU A 303 21.95 15.74 2.32
CA GLU A 303 22.21 14.39 2.86
C GLU A 303 22.64 14.43 4.34
N ASP A 304 23.42 15.42 4.75
CA ASP A 304 23.89 15.63 6.13
C ASP A 304 22.80 16.16 7.08
N GLN A 305 21.64 16.56 6.55
CA GLN A 305 20.46 16.96 7.31
C GLN A 305 19.44 15.82 7.48
N ILE A 306 19.71 14.63 6.92
CA ILE A 306 18.79 13.50 6.98
C ILE A 306 19.26 12.50 8.03
N VAL A 307 18.39 12.21 9.00
CA VAL A 307 18.59 11.20 10.03
C VAL A 307 17.61 10.05 9.80
N ILE A 308 18.13 8.83 9.74
CA ILE A 308 17.30 7.62 9.68
C ILE A 308 16.98 7.19 11.12
N TYR A 309 15.70 7.21 11.48
CA TYR A 309 15.22 6.71 12.76
C TYR A 309 14.44 5.41 12.53
N ALA A 310 15.04 4.30 12.95
CA ALA A 310 14.55 2.97 12.63
C ALA A 310 14.09 2.20 13.89
N TRP A 311 12.99 1.45 13.76
CA TRP A 311 12.51 0.54 14.80
C TRP A 311 12.60 -0.91 14.35
N SER A 312 13.30 -1.75 15.14
CA SER A 312 13.40 -3.19 14.92
C SER A 312 13.94 -3.53 13.51
N ILE A 313 13.26 -4.40 12.75
CA ILE A 313 13.62 -4.74 11.36
C ILE A 313 13.62 -3.52 10.42
N GLY A 314 13.01 -2.40 10.82
CA GLY A 314 13.08 -1.13 10.12
C GLY A 314 14.49 -0.56 10.00
N GLY A 315 15.51 -1.16 10.64
CA GLY A 315 16.92 -0.82 10.43
C GLY A 315 17.58 -1.50 9.24
N PHE A 316 16.88 -2.40 8.53
CA PHE A 316 17.39 -3.01 7.29
C PHE A 316 17.41 -2.07 6.08
N PRO A 317 16.32 -1.32 5.75
CA PRO A 317 16.31 -0.36 4.66
C PRO A 317 17.34 0.75 4.88
#